data_AF-A0A956CLN8-F1
#
_entry.id   AF-A0A956CLN8-F1
#
_cell.length_a   1.000
_cell.length_b   1.000
_cell.length_c   1.000
_cell.angle_alpha   90.00
_cell.angle_beta   90.00
_cell.angle_gamma   90.00
#
_symmetry.space_group_name_H-M   'P 1'
#
loop_
_entity.id
_entity.type
_entity.pdbx_description
1 polymer ?
#
loop_
_entity_poly.entity_id
_entity_poly.type
_entity_poly.pdbx_seq_one_letter_code
_entity_poly.pdbx_strand_id
1 'polypeptide(L)'
;MSIARADGPKSEEDPAAAAQAFRAGVAAAQAGRWKEALDAFDLSYRLRRHPNTLLNIAGAQAQTGKLVEAVESYKRFLAESANAEENQPARKAATDYATGLEKRFAHLKVEVANFIQGDIARVDGAPLPEQPPHETFNLNPGEHSIDVLRNDRVIVAEHFTLADGESKKVVLNAPLSVDPTTVLSTTAPAMPDDDGSLLEAWWFWTLVGVVVAAGTVTTIALVSADGGSSVDGGSLGTVGVP
;
A
#
# COMPACT_ATOMS: atom_id res chain seq x y z
N MET A 1 -18.26 45.88 -35.83
CA MET A 1 -18.10 44.42 -35.70
C MET A 1 -17.97 44.09 -34.23
N SER A 2 -18.96 43.41 -33.63
CA SER A 2 -18.83 42.89 -32.27
C SER A 2 -18.16 41.53 -32.34
N ILE A 3 -17.05 41.35 -31.62
CA ILE A 3 -16.46 40.03 -31.40
C ILE A 3 -17.22 39.36 -30.26
N ALA A 4 -17.92 38.27 -30.57
CA ALA A 4 -18.52 37.42 -29.54
C ALA A 4 -17.39 36.69 -28.78
N ARG A 5 -17.43 36.75 -27.44
CA ARG A 5 -16.67 35.79 -26.63
C ARG A 5 -17.35 34.44 -26.77
N ALA A 6 -16.61 33.44 -27.22
CA ALA A 6 -17.02 32.06 -27.08
C ALA A 6 -16.81 31.66 -25.61
N ASP A 7 -17.89 31.59 -24.85
CA ASP A 7 -17.86 30.89 -23.56
C ASP A 7 -17.66 29.40 -23.85
N GLY A 8 -16.48 28.88 -23.50
CA GLY A 8 -16.21 27.44 -23.55
C GLY A 8 -17.15 26.68 -22.62
N PRO A 9 -17.36 25.37 -22.83
CA PRO A 9 -18.26 24.59 -21.99
C PRO A 9 -17.80 24.65 -20.53
N LYS A 10 -18.61 25.30 -19.69
CA LYS A 10 -18.54 25.07 -18.25
C LYS A 10 -18.74 23.57 -18.04
N SER A 11 -17.85 22.94 -17.27
CA SER A 11 -18.15 21.64 -16.68
C SER A 11 -19.47 21.77 -15.93
N GLU A 12 -20.51 21.09 -16.38
CA GLU A 12 -21.80 21.14 -15.71
C GLU A 12 -21.66 20.47 -14.35
N GLU A 13 -21.71 21.26 -13.29
CA GLU A 13 -21.94 20.75 -11.95
C GLU A 13 -23.32 20.09 -11.95
N ASP A 14 -23.39 18.81 -11.55
CA ASP A 14 -24.65 18.10 -11.33
C ASP A 14 -24.84 17.88 -9.82
N PRO A 15 -25.59 18.76 -9.13
CA PRO A 15 -25.84 18.62 -7.70
C PRO A 15 -26.61 17.34 -7.34
N ALA A 16 -27.44 16.81 -8.25
CA ALA A 16 -28.26 15.64 -8.00
C ALA A 16 -27.40 14.36 -8.04
N ALA A 17 -26.58 14.20 -9.09
CA ALA A 17 -25.60 13.12 -9.19
C ALA A 17 -24.53 13.23 -8.08
N ALA A 18 -24.03 14.44 -7.78
CA ALA A 18 -23.08 14.65 -6.68
C ALA A 18 -23.65 14.22 -5.32
N ALA A 19 -24.94 14.49 -5.06
CA ALA A 19 -25.62 14.07 -3.85
C ALA A 19 -25.93 12.57 -3.83
N GLN A 20 -26.20 11.95 -4.99
CA GLN A 20 -26.36 10.50 -5.11
C GLN A 20 -25.05 9.77 -4.81
N ALA A 21 -23.94 10.21 -5.42
CA ALA A 21 -22.60 9.68 -5.16
C ALA A 21 -22.20 9.84 -3.68
N PHE A 22 -22.49 10.99 -3.07
CA PHE A 22 -22.26 11.19 -1.63
C PHE A 22 -23.03 10.18 -0.76
N ARG A 23 -24.33 9.97 -1.03
CA ARG A 23 -25.15 8.99 -0.30
C ARG A 23 -24.63 7.55 -0.49
N ALA A 24 -24.16 7.21 -1.69
CA ALA A 24 -23.53 5.91 -1.95
C ALA A 24 -22.24 5.74 -1.13
N GLY A 25 -21.40 6.78 -1.06
CA GLY A 25 -20.19 6.78 -0.24
C GLY A 25 -20.48 6.59 1.25
N VAL A 26 -21.48 7.30 1.78
CA VAL A 26 -21.93 7.13 3.18
C VAL A 26 -22.42 5.71 3.44
N ALA A 27 -23.23 5.13 2.54
CA ALA A 27 -23.73 3.77 2.69
C ALA A 27 -22.62 2.70 2.62
N ALA A 28 -21.63 2.89 1.73
CA ALA A 28 -20.46 2.02 1.64
C ALA A 28 -19.57 2.12 2.88
N ALA A 29 -19.34 3.34 3.40
CA ALA A 29 -18.59 3.58 4.63
C ALA A 29 -19.26 2.93 5.86
N GLN A 30 -20.59 3.07 5.99
CA GLN A 30 -21.37 2.41 7.05
C GLN A 30 -21.31 0.87 6.97
N ALA A 31 -21.13 0.32 5.77
CA ALA A 31 -20.93 -1.11 5.53
C ALA A 31 -19.44 -1.55 5.62
N GLY A 32 -18.51 -0.67 6.02
CA GLY A 32 -17.07 -0.95 6.10
C GLY A 32 -16.38 -1.13 4.73
N ARG A 33 -17.05 -0.83 3.62
CA ARG A 33 -16.52 -0.99 2.26
C ARG A 33 -15.76 0.27 1.82
N TRP A 34 -14.65 0.53 2.51
CA TRP A 34 -13.93 1.81 2.44
C TRP A 34 -13.39 2.18 1.05
N LYS A 35 -13.06 1.20 0.21
CA LYS A 35 -12.65 1.44 -1.19
C LYS A 35 -13.81 1.99 -2.03
N GLU A 36 -14.97 1.32 -2.01
CA GLU A 36 -16.21 1.81 -2.65
C GLU A 36 -16.63 3.17 -2.11
N ALA A 37 -16.45 3.40 -0.79
CA ALA A 37 -16.76 4.67 -0.16
C ALA A 37 -15.88 5.80 -0.73
N LEU A 38 -14.57 5.57 -0.83
CA LEU A 38 -13.62 6.52 -1.41
C LEU A 38 -13.98 6.86 -2.86
N ASP A 39 -14.19 5.84 -3.71
CA ASP A 39 -14.54 6.03 -5.12
C ASP A 39 -15.83 6.88 -5.29
N ALA A 40 -16.84 6.63 -4.45
CA ALA A 40 -18.10 7.36 -4.46
C ALA A 40 -17.98 8.79 -3.92
N PHE A 41 -17.14 9.03 -2.89
CA PHE A 41 -16.85 10.38 -2.41
C PHE A 41 -16.01 11.19 -3.41
N ASP A 42 -15.03 10.58 -4.07
CA ASP A 42 -14.24 11.21 -5.13
C ASP A 42 -15.11 11.58 -6.34
N LEU A 43 -16.06 10.72 -6.72
CA LEU A 43 -17.07 11.05 -7.72
C LEU A 43 -17.94 12.25 -7.28
N SER A 44 -18.41 12.26 -6.03
CA SER A 44 -19.19 13.38 -5.48
C SER A 44 -18.43 14.70 -5.51
N TYR A 45 -17.17 14.72 -5.05
CA TYR A 45 -16.34 15.93 -5.04
C TYR A 45 -15.97 16.41 -6.44
N ARG A 46 -15.82 15.49 -7.42
CA ARG A 46 -15.58 15.83 -8.83
C ARG A 46 -16.80 16.49 -9.48
N LEU A 47 -18.00 15.98 -9.19
CA LEU A 47 -19.27 16.53 -9.69
C LEU A 47 -19.67 17.84 -9.01
N ARG A 48 -19.34 18.00 -7.72
CA ARG A 48 -19.50 19.26 -6.97
C ARG A 48 -18.51 19.32 -5.81
N ARG A 49 -17.55 20.24 -5.90
CA ARG A 49 -16.55 20.45 -4.84
C ARG A 49 -17.22 20.98 -3.58
N HIS A 50 -16.97 20.34 -2.44
CA HIS A 50 -17.53 20.75 -1.16
C HIS A 50 -16.62 20.31 0.01
N PRO A 51 -16.36 21.17 1.02
CA PRO A 51 -15.44 20.85 2.11
C PRO A 51 -15.87 19.59 2.89
N ASN A 52 -17.16 19.44 3.18
CA ASN A 52 -17.65 18.27 3.93
C ASN A 52 -17.45 16.94 3.16
N THR A 53 -17.31 16.97 1.83
CA THR A 53 -16.95 15.78 1.06
C THR A 53 -15.46 15.46 1.23
N LEU A 54 -14.57 16.45 1.30
CA LEU A 54 -13.14 16.23 1.59
C LEU A 54 -12.91 15.55 2.94
N LEU A 55 -13.70 15.89 3.96
CA LEU A 55 -13.59 15.23 5.28
C LEU A 55 -13.92 13.72 5.20
N ASN A 56 -14.88 13.35 4.35
CA ASN A 56 -15.24 11.94 4.11
C ASN A 56 -14.19 11.22 3.23
N ILE A 57 -13.65 11.90 2.21
CA ILE A 57 -12.51 11.41 1.40
C ILE A 57 -11.31 11.12 2.31
N ALA A 58 -10.92 12.06 3.17
CA ALA A 58 -9.80 11.90 4.10
C ALA A 58 -9.99 10.71 5.05
N GLY A 59 -11.19 10.53 5.59
CA GLY A 59 -11.54 9.36 6.41
C GLY A 59 -11.43 8.03 5.65
N ALA A 60 -11.96 7.97 4.41
CA ALA A 60 -11.91 6.76 3.58
C ALA A 60 -10.49 6.45 3.08
N GLN A 61 -9.68 7.48 2.79
CA GLN A 61 -8.25 7.34 2.48
C GLN A 61 -7.49 6.72 3.68
N ALA A 62 -7.68 7.25 4.89
CA ALA A 62 -7.05 6.70 6.10
C ALA A 62 -7.43 5.24 6.36
N GLN A 63 -8.71 4.87 6.15
CA GLN A 63 -9.21 3.49 6.29
C GLN A 63 -8.72 2.55 5.17
N THR A 64 -8.21 3.08 4.06
CA THR A 64 -7.65 2.30 2.94
C THR A 64 -6.12 2.29 2.90
N GLY A 65 -5.46 2.80 3.95
CA GLY A 65 -3.99 2.86 4.06
C GLY A 65 -3.34 4.04 3.35
N LYS A 66 -4.14 4.91 2.70
CA LYS A 66 -3.70 6.12 1.99
C LYS A 66 -3.50 7.29 2.96
N LEU A 67 -2.55 7.13 3.89
CA LEU A 67 -2.33 8.06 5.01
C LEU A 67 -1.84 9.43 4.53
N VAL A 68 -0.92 9.47 3.55
CA VAL A 68 -0.37 10.71 2.98
C VAL A 68 -1.49 11.52 2.32
N GLU A 69 -2.28 10.88 1.45
CA GLU A 69 -3.41 11.51 0.77
C GLU A 69 -4.52 11.93 1.75
N ALA A 70 -4.76 11.14 2.81
CA ALA A 70 -5.71 11.49 3.87
C ALA A 70 -5.33 12.81 4.57
N VAL A 71 -4.05 12.98 4.91
CA VAL A 71 -3.52 14.20 5.52
C VAL A 71 -3.63 15.39 4.57
N GLU A 72 -3.36 15.22 3.27
CA GLU A 72 -3.57 16.27 2.28
C GLU A 72 -5.05 16.68 2.16
N SER A 73 -5.97 15.71 2.15
CA SER A 73 -7.41 15.96 2.14
C SER A 73 -7.89 16.67 3.40
N TYR A 74 -7.39 16.30 4.59
CA TYR A 74 -7.65 17.03 5.84
C TYR A 74 -7.10 18.46 5.78
N LYS A 75 -5.87 18.67 5.29
CA LYS A 75 -5.28 20.02 5.12
C LYS A 75 -6.11 20.89 4.18
N ARG A 76 -6.61 20.32 3.08
CA ARG A 76 -7.51 21.01 2.15
C ARG A 76 -8.86 21.36 2.80
N PHE A 77 -9.47 20.43 3.53
CA PHE A 77 -10.68 20.72 4.31
C PHE A 77 -10.46 21.88 5.31
N LEU A 78 -9.33 21.87 6.05
CA LEU A 78 -8.97 22.91 7.01
C LEU A 78 -8.79 24.29 6.35
N ALA A 79 -8.23 24.34 5.15
CA ALA A 79 -8.09 25.56 4.36
C ALA A 79 -9.43 26.06 3.78
N GLU A 80 -10.23 25.16 3.18
CA GLU A 80 -11.52 25.51 2.57
C GLU A 80 -12.60 25.89 3.63
N SER A 81 -12.47 25.42 4.88
CA SER A 81 -13.41 25.71 5.99
C SER A 81 -12.94 26.80 6.98
N ALA A 82 -11.85 27.52 6.67
CA ALA A 82 -11.12 28.37 7.62
C ALA A 82 -11.97 29.41 8.38
N ASN A 83 -13.03 29.93 7.77
CA ASN A 83 -13.89 31.00 8.31
C ASN A 83 -15.28 30.53 8.76
N ALA A 84 -15.58 29.23 8.70
CA ALA A 84 -16.90 28.69 9.05
C ALA A 84 -16.91 28.23 10.52
N GLU A 85 -17.52 29.02 11.41
CA GLU A 85 -17.64 28.69 12.84
C GLU A 85 -18.40 27.38 13.08
N GLU A 86 -19.43 27.09 12.29
CA GLU A 86 -20.17 25.82 12.29
C GLU A 86 -19.27 24.58 12.10
N ASN A 87 -18.13 24.75 11.41
CA ASN A 87 -17.17 23.67 11.14
C ASN A 87 -16.08 23.57 12.22
N GLN A 88 -16.08 24.42 13.27
CA GLN A 88 -15.03 24.41 14.30
C GLN A 88 -14.81 23.02 14.95
N PRO A 89 -15.84 22.22 15.31
CA PRO A 89 -15.63 20.88 15.85
C PRO A 89 -15.00 19.92 14.83
N ALA A 90 -15.47 19.97 13.58
CA ALA A 90 -14.96 19.14 12.48
C ALA A 90 -13.51 19.52 12.13
N ARG A 91 -13.17 20.81 12.17
CA ARG A 91 -11.79 21.31 12.00
C ARG A 91 -10.87 20.82 13.11
N LYS A 92 -11.31 20.86 14.38
CA LYS A 92 -10.49 20.31 15.47
C LYS A 92 -10.20 18.82 15.25
N ALA A 93 -11.23 18.03 14.93
CA ALA A 93 -11.08 16.61 14.64
C ALA A 93 -10.16 16.34 13.44
N ALA A 94 -10.31 17.10 12.34
CA ALA A 94 -9.44 17.00 11.17
C ALA A 94 -7.97 17.28 11.48
N THR A 95 -7.67 18.28 12.32
CA THR A 95 -6.31 18.55 12.80
C THR A 95 -5.77 17.40 13.65
N ASP A 96 -6.56 16.93 14.62
CA ASP A 96 -6.15 15.82 15.50
C ASP A 96 -5.86 14.54 14.69
N TYR A 97 -6.70 14.21 13.71
CA TYR A 97 -6.49 13.08 12.80
C TYR A 97 -5.27 13.28 11.90
N ALA A 98 -5.10 14.46 11.28
CA ALA A 98 -3.95 14.73 10.42
C ALA A 98 -2.62 14.56 11.18
N THR A 99 -2.48 15.18 12.35
CA THR A 99 -1.29 15.04 13.21
C THR A 99 -1.10 13.62 13.76
N GLY A 100 -2.18 12.85 13.92
CA GLY A 100 -2.11 11.42 14.25
C GLY A 100 -1.57 10.56 13.11
N LEU A 101 -1.99 10.84 11.87
CA LEU A 101 -1.59 10.10 10.67
C LEU A 101 -0.19 10.48 10.18
N GLU A 102 0.24 11.74 10.30
CA GLU A 102 1.59 12.18 9.92
C GLU A 102 2.70 11.41 10.65
N LYS A 103 2.45 10.96 11.89
CA LYS A 103 3.39 10.14 12.67
C LYS A 103 3.54 8.70 12.16
N ARG A 104 2.64 8.28 11.27
CA ARG A 104 2.56 6.93 10.70
C ARG A 104 3.11 6.86 9.28
N PHE A 105 3.47 8.01 8.70
CA PHE A 105 4.13 8.05 7.40
C PHE A 105 5.43 7.27 7.46
N ALA A 106 5.66 6.46 6.44
CA ALA A 106 6.98 5.91 6.23
C ALA A 106 7.85 6.94 5.48
N HIS A 107 9.16 6.87 5.70
CA HIS A 107 10.13 7.84 5.19
C HIS A 107 11.17 7.12 4.34
N LEU A 108 11.11 7.34 3.03
CA LEU A 108 12.08 6.79 2.08
C LEU A 108 13.19 7.80 1.81
N LYS A 109 14.45 7.37 2.00
CA LYS A 109 15.63 8.06 1.47
C LYS A 109 16.11 7.35 0.21
N VAL A 110 16.26 8.10 -0.88
CA VAL A 110 16.64 7.56 -2.20
C VAL A 110 18.01 8.06 -2.61
N GLU A 111 18.92 7.14 -2.91
CA GLU A 111 20.17 7.40 -3.61
C GLU A 111 20.24 6.54 -4.87
N VAL A 112 20.71 7.09 -5.98
CA VAL A 112 20.91 6.35 -7.23
C VAL A 112 22.32 6.58 -7.74
N ALA A 113 23.15 5.54 -7.70
CA ALA A 113 24.46 5.55 -8.32
C ALA A 113 24.33 5.55 -9.85
N ASN A 114 25.22 6.26 -10.54
CA ASN A 114 25.26 6.36 -12.01
C ASN A 114 23.98 6.96 -12.65
N PHE A 115 23.24 7.76 -11.90
CA PHE A 115 22.14 8.59 -12.39
C PHE A 115 22.69 9.70 -13.30
N ILE A 116 22.15 9.87 -14.51
CA ILE A 116 22.62 10.84 -15.50
C ILE A 116 21.50 11.80 -15.95
N GLN A 117 21.88 12.88 -16.64
CA GLN A 117 20.92 13.81 -17.21
C GLN A 117 19.99 13.11 -18.20
N GLY A 118 18.67 13.26 -18.01
CA GLY A 118 17.65 12.59 -18.80
C GLY A 118 17.09 11.31 -18.16
N ASP A 119 17.67 10.86 -17.05
CA ASP A 119 17.06 9.83 -16.21
C ASP A 119 15.86 10.38 -15.44
N ILE A 120 14.90 9.51 -15.16
CA ILE A 120 13.72 9.81 -14.32
C ILE A 120 13.58 8.71 -13.27
N ALA A 121 13.81 9.04 -12.01
CA ALA A 121 13.47 8.16 -10.90
C ALA A 121 11.97 8.26 -10.57
N ARG A 122 11.30 7.12 -10.35
CA ARG A 122 9.89 7.04 -10.00
C ARG A 122 9.68 6.15 -8.79
N VAL A 123 8.70 6.49 -7.96
CA VAL A 123 8.18 5.63 -6.89
C VAL A 123 6.73 5.32 -7.19
N ASP A 124 6.37 4.04 -7.13
CA ASP A 124 5.03 3.51 -7.47
C ASP A 124 4.53 3.96 -8.85
N GLY A 125 5.47 4.08 -9.80
CA GLY A 125 5.24 4.55 -11.17
C GLY A 125 5.09 6.06 -11.34
N ALA A 126 5.05 6.85 -10.26
CA ALA A 126 5.01 8.31 -10.28
C ALA A 126 6.43 8.91 -10.17
N PRO A 127 6.82 9.89 -11.02
CA PRO A 127 8.10 10.56 -10.90
C PRO A 127 8.32 11.19 -9.52
N LEU A 128 9.53 11.07 -8.97
CA LEU A 128 9.90 11.81 -7.76
C LEU A 128 9.81 13.33 -8.01
N PRO A 129 9.37 14.15 -7.03
CA PRO A 129 9.25 15.60 -7.19
C PRO A 129 10.58 16.27 -7.54
N GLU A 130 11.66 15.80 -6.93
CA GLU A 130 13.04 16.17 -7.23
C GLU A 130 13.82 14.91 -7.61
N GLN A 131 14.81 15.02 -8.50
CA GLN A 131 15.61 13.85 -8.89
C GLN A 131 16.69 13.53 -7.84
N PRO A 132 17.10 12.25 -7.67
CA PRO A 132 18.01 11.84 -6.60
C PRO A 132 19.36 12.59 -6.59
N PRO A 133 20.00 12.74 -5.42
CA PRO A 133 19.64 12.18 -4.12
C PRO A 133 18.45 12.90 -3.45
N HIS A 134 17.50 12.13 -2.92
CA HIS A 134 16.33 12.67 -2.21
C HIS A 134 16.47 12.34 -0.72
N GLU A 135 16.61 13.36 0.14
CA GLU A 135 16.96 13.16 1.55
C GLU A 135 15.86 12.46 2.35
N THR A 136 14.59 12.78 2.09
CA THR A 136 13.40 12.11 2.63
C THR A 136 12.23 12.30 1.68
N PHE A 137 11.46 11.25 1.44
CA PHE A 137 10.21 11.24 0.69
C PHE A 137 9.17 10.49 1.54
N ASN A 138 8.00 11.09 1.77
CA ASN A 138 6.98 10.50 2.62
C ASN A 138 6.10 9.55 1.80
N LEU A 139 5.89 8.35 2.35
CA LEU A 139 5.07 7.30 1.75
C LEU A 139 4.05 6.77 2.76
N ASN A 140 3.05 6.10 2.22
CA ASN A 140 2.19 5.24 3.01
C ASN A 140 3.00 4.04 3.54
N PRO A 141 2.58 3.39 4.64
CA PRO A 141 3.06 2.05 4.98
C PRO A 141 2.48 1.01 4.01
N GLY A 142 3.29 0.05 3.60
CA GLY A 142 2.88 -1.01 2.66
C GLY A 142 3.99 -1.47 1.72
N GLU A 143 3.58 -2.11 0.63
CA GLU A 143 4.46 -2.52 -0.47
C GLU A 143 4.67 -1.36 -1.44
N HIS A 144 5.93 -1.10 -1.80
CA HIS A 144 6.33 -0.04 -2.73
C HIS A 144 7.31 -0.55 -3.78
N SER A 145 7.39 0.21 -4.86
CA SER A 145 8.37 0.01 -5.94
C SER A 145 9.10 1.31 -6.24
N ILE A 146 10.37 1.20 -6.59
CA ILE A 146 11.18 2.30 -7.13
C ILE A 146 11.86 1.86 -8.41
N ASP A 147 11.78 2.69 -9.44
CA ASP A 147 12.43 2.45 -10.73
C ASP A 147 13.14 3.69 -11.27
N VAL A 148 14.04 3.47 -12.22
CA VAL A 148 14.71 4.53 -12.99
C VAL A 148 14.46 4.28 -14.46
N LEU A 149 13.96 5.30 -15.15
CA LEU A 149 13.83 5.33 -16.61
C LEU A 149 15.00 6.06 -17.23
N ARG A 150 15.52 5.53 -18.35
CA ARG A 150 16.43 6.22 -19.28
C ARG A 150 15.95 5.97 -20.69
N ASN A 151 15.70 7.04 -21.46
CA ASN A 151 15.13 6.96 -22.81
C ASN A 151 13.84 6.10 -22.84
N ASP A 152 12.90 6.40 -21.95
CA ASP A 152 11.60 5.73 -21.77
C ASP A 152 11.64 4.22 -21.45
N ARG A 153 12.82 3.69 -21.06
CA ARG A 153 13.00 2.29 -20.64
C ARG A 153 13.38 2.23 -19.17
N VAL A 154 12.73 1.34 -18.41
CA VAL A 154 13.16 1.01 -17.04
C VAL A 154 14.54 0.32 -17.12
N ILE A 155 15.54 0.89 -16.45
CA ILE A 155 16.93 0.39 -16.46
C ILE A 155 17.33 -0.32 -15.17
N VAL A 156 16.65 0.02 -14.07
CA VAL A 156 16.74 -0.67 -12.78
C VAL A 156 15.42 -0.47 -12.04
N ALA A 157 14.98 -1.48 -11.29
CA ALA A 157 13.81 -1.42 -10.44
C ALA A 157 14.02 -2.27 -9.17
N GLU A 158 13.45 -1.84 -8.06
CA GLU A 158 13.48 -2.52 -6.76
C GLU A 158 12.09 -2.48 -6.11
N HIS A 159 11.75 -3.54 -5.38
CA HIS A 159 10.51 -3.62 -4.59
C HIS A 159 10.87 -3.74 -3.11
N PHE A 160 10.13 -3.06 -2.24
CA PHE A 160 10.39 -3.04 -0.82
C PHE A 160 9.12 -2.72 -0.02
N THR A 161 8.97 -3.37 1.13
CA THR A 161 7.96 -3.01 2.13
C THR A 161 8.46 -1.85 3.00
N LEU A 162 7.54 -1.02 3.48
CA LEU A 162 7.72 -0.05 4.57
C LEU A 162 6.70 -0.30 5.68
N ALA A 163 7.17 -0.40 6.92
CA ALA A 163 6.32 -0.45 8.10
C ALA A 163 5.83 0.95 8.55
N ASP A 164 4.87 0.96 9.47
CA ASP A 164 4.30 2.18 10.07
C ASP A 164 5.39 3.00 10.77
N GLY A 165 5.62 4.24 10.29
CA GLY A 165 6.69 5.11 10.79
C GLY A 165 8.13 4.68 10.42
N GLU A 166 8.33 3.70 9.52
CA GLU A 166 9.68 3.23 9.15
C GLU A 166 10.45 4.27 8.34
N SER A 167 11.69 4.56 8.75
CA SER A 167 12.67 5.28 7.93
C SER A 167 13.61 4.30 7.24
N LYS A 168 13.55 4.23 5.90
CA LYS A 168 14.33 3.29 5.08
C LYS A 168 15.16 4.01 4.03
N LYS A 169 16.38 3.55 3.82
CA LYS A 169 17.24 4.00 2.72
C LYS A 169 17.30 2.92 1.64
N VAL A 170 17.00 3.29 0.40
CA VAL A 170 17.17 2.45 -0.80
C VAL A 170 18.26 3.04 -1.68
N VAL A 171 19.12 2.18 -2.23
CA VAL A 171 20.26 2.57 -3.08
C VAL A 171 20.22 1.78 -4.37
N LEU A 172 19.79 2.43 -5.46
CA LEU A 172 19.80 1.81 -6.78
C LEU A 172 21.14 2.05 -7.47
N ASN A 173 21.50 1.15 -8.39
CA ASN A 173 22.63 1.34 -9.30
C ASN A 173 22.10 1.33 -10.74
N ALA A 174 22.03 2.50 -11.36
CA ALA A 174 21.58 2.66 -12.74
C ALA A 174 22.67 2.18 -13.70
N PRO A 175 22.47 1.12 -14.52
CA PRO A 175 23.50 0.68 -15.45
C PRO A 175 23.79 1.79 -16.48
N LEU A 176 25.07 2.05 -16.76
CA LEU A 176 25.46 3.12 -17.70
C LEU A 176 25.02 2.82 -19.14
N SER A 177 24.90 1.53 -19.51
CA SER A 177 24.39 1.08 -20.80
C SER A 177 22.99 0.51 -20.66
N VAL A 178 22.07 0.95 -21.52
CA VAL A 178 20.81 0.27 -21.80
C VAL A 178 21.07 -0.86 -22.79
N ASP A 179 21.50 -2.01 -22.29
CA ASP A 179 21.56 -3.22 -23.12
C ASP A 179 20.14 -3.57 -23.61
N PRO A 180 19.93 -3.76 -24.92
CA PRO A 180 18.59 -4.00 -25.47
C PRO A 180 17.97 -5.36 -25.08
N THR A 181 18.71 -6.19 -24.34
CA THR A 181 18.36 -7.58 -24.00
C THR A 181 17.67 -7.72 -22.65
N THR A 182 17.52 -6.65 -21.85
CA THR A 182 16.85 -6.71 -20.53
C THR A 182 15.32 -6.69 -20.64
N VAL A 183 14.77 -7.56 -21.50
CA VAL A 183 13.36 -7.93 -21.49
C VAL A 183 13.22 -9.35 -20.94
N LEU A 184 12.62 -9.45 -19.76
CA LEU A 184 12.15 -10.70 -19.16
C LEU A 184 13.21 -11.81 -18.97
N SER A 185 14.12 -11.61 -18.00
CA SER A 185 14.67 -12.75 -17.25
C SER A 185 13.63 -13.31 -16.26
N THR A 186 12.43 -13.64 -16.76
CA THR A 186 11.69 -14.75 -16.19
C THR A 186 12.44 -15.99 -16.65
N THR A 187 13.34 -16.49 -15.82
CA THR A 187 13.86 -17.85 -15.97
C THR A 187 12.69 -18.80 -15.76
N ALA A 188 11.96 -19.09 -16.85
CA ALA A 188 11.13 -20.27 -16.91
C ALA A 188 12.07 -21.45 -16.59
N PRO A 189 11.82 -22.23 -15.54
CA PRO A 189 12.62 -23.42 -15.31
C PRO A 189 12.48 -24.30 -16.54
N ALA A 190 13.60 -24.81 -17.06
CA ALA A 190 13.57 -25.74 -18.17
C ALA A 190 12.67 -26.91 -17.76
N MET A 191 11.55 -27.10 -18.48
CA MET A 191 10.74 -28.30 -18.31
C MET A 191 11.63 -29.48 -18.68
N PRO A 192 11.73 -30.51 -17.83
CA PRO A 192 12.33 -31.76 -18.28
C PRO A 192 11.42 -32.32 -19.37
N ASP A 193 12.02 -32.62 -20.52
CA ASP A 193 11.40 -33.51 -21.49
C ASP A 193 11.33 -34.89 -20.83
N ASP A 194 10.15 -35.32 -20.37
CA ASP A 194 9.73 -36.71 -20.60
C ASP A 194 8.22 -36.93 -20.45
N ASP A 195 7.84 -38.09 -20.96
CA ASP A 195 6.53 -38.61 -21.23
C ASP A 195 5.63 -38.93 -20.01
N GLY A 196 4.34 -38.58 -20.15
CA GLY A 196 3.26 -39.37 -19.53
C GLY A 196 2.57 -38.78 -18.29
N SER A 197 1.38 -38.23 -18.51
CA SER A 197 0.21 -38.31 -17.61
C SER A 197 0.39 -37.91 -16.13
N LEU A 198 0.16 -36.62 -15.82
CA LEU A 198 -0.21 -36.18 -14.46
C LEU A 198 -1.41 -35.22 -14.45
N LEU A 199 -2.60 -35.76 -14.75
CA LEU A 199 -3.84 -35.25 -14.14
C LEU A 199 -3.96 -35.84 -12.72
N GLU A 200 -3.08 -35.44 -11.80
CA GLU A 200 -3.24 -35.55 -10.34
C GLU A 200 -1.95 -35.12 -9.62
N ALA A 201 -1.97 -34.01 -8.88
CA ALA A 201 -1.16 -33.83 -7.67
C ALA A 201 -1.74 -32.72 -6.78
N TRP A 202 -2.27 -33.10 -5.62
CA TRP A 202 -3.12 -32.28 -4.74
C TRP A 202 -2.30 -31.72 -3.55
N TRP A 203 -1.32 -30.83 -3.79
CA TRP A 203 -0.30 -30.44 -2.79
C TRP A 203 -0.03 -28.93 -2.63
N PHE A 204 -1.02 -28.07 -2.86
CA PHE A 204 -0.83 -26.61 -2.86
C PHE A 204 -0.43 -25.98 -1.49
N TRP A 205 -0.54 -26.67 -0.34
CA TRP A 205 -0.35 -26.04 0.98
C TRP A 205 0.29 -26.91 2.09
N THR A 206 1.56 -27.32 1.95
CA THR A 206 2.35 -27.79 3.12
C THR A 206 3.73 -27.14 3.22
N LEU A 207 3.69 -25.94 3.81
CA LEU A 207 4.61 -25.42 4.83
C LEU A 207 6.09 -25.14 4.49
N VAL A 208 6.60 -24.12 5.20
CA VAL A 208 7.94 -24.05 5.80
C VAL A 208 8.60 -25.43 5.90
N GLY A 209 9.78 -25.56 5.29
CA GLY A 209 10.40 -26.87 5.13
C GLY A 209 10.81 -27.53 6.44
N VAL A 210 10.81 -28.86 6.45
CA VAL A 210 12.05 -29.64 6.54
C VAL A 210 11.85 -31.01 5.86
N VAL A 211 12.88 -31.37 5.10
CA VAL A 211 13.31 -32.71 4.64
C VAL A 211 12.60 -33.92 5.30
N VAL A 212 12.06 -34.83 4.48
CA VAL A 212 12.54 -36.23 4.28
C VAL A 212 11.60 -36.95 3.31
N ALA A 213 12.13 -37.49 2.22
CA ALA A 213 11.45 -38.46 1.38
C ALA A 213 12.44 -39.51 0.84
N ALA A 214 12.86 -40.42 1.72
CA ALA A 214 13.35 -41.76 1.36
C ALA A 214 13.37 -42.63 2.62
N GLY A 215 12.47 -43.60 2.71
CA GLY A 215 12.41 -44.52 3.86
C GLY A 215 13.42 -45.66 3.73
N THR A 216 14.11 -45.98 4.82
CA THR A 216 14.72 -47.31 5.02
C THR A 216 14.35 -47.81 6.41
N VAL A 217 13.75 -49.00 6.46
CA VAL A 217 13.50 -49.70 7.73
C VAL A 217 14.80 -50.31 8.20
N THR A 218 15.34 -49.81 9.32
CA THR A 218 16.42 -50.47 10.05
C THR A 218 16.08 -50.51 11.53
N THR A 219 15.44 -51.59 11.97
CA THR A 219 15.31 -51.92 13.39
C THR A 219 16.66 -52.38 13.93
N ILE A 220 17.33 -51.53 14.70
CA ILE A 220 18.36 -51.95 15.67
C ILE A 220 17.96 -51.38 17.03
N ALA A 221 17.68 -52.28 17.97
CA ALA A 221 17.40 -51.93 19.35
C ALA A 221 18.66 -51.43 20.05
N LEU A 222 18.51 -50.51 21.01
CA LEU A 222 19.43 -50.43 22.14
C LEU A 222 18.71 -49.86 23.38
N VAL A 223 18.96 -50.51 24.51
CA VAL A 223 18.49 -50.16 25.84
C VAL A 223 19.13 -48.85 26.30
N SER A 224 18.39 -48.04 27.06
CA SER A 224 18.97 -47.21 28.11
C SER A 224 18.04 -47.24 29.32
N ALA A 225 18.56 -47.80 30.41
CA ALA A 225 17.94 -47.79 31.72
C ALA A 225 18.49 -46.61 32.55
N ASP A 226 17.90 -46.44 33.73
CA ASP A 226 18.17 -45.40 34.75
C ASP A 226 17.88 -43.94 34.33
N GLY A 227 17.23 -43.12 35.18
CA GLY A 227 16.67 -43.44 36.49
C GLY A 227 16.27 -42.17 37.27
N GLY A 228 15.27 -42.30 38.14
CA GLY A 228 14.76 -41.25 39.05
C GLY A 228 13.47 -40.57 38.53
N SER A 229 12.26 -40.83 39.05
CA SER A 229 11.73 -40.59 40.42
C SER A 229 11.83 -39.11 40.83
N SER A 230 10.87 -38.39 41.44
CA SER A 230 9.56 -38.68 42.08
C SER A 230 9.07 -37.34 42.75
N VAL A 231 7.80 -37.04 43.11
CA VAL A 231 6.50 -37.75 43.13
C VAL A 231 5.34 -36.73 43.34
N ASP A 232 4.10 -37.08 42.96
CA ASP A 232 2.77 -36.55 43.37
C ASP A 232 2.39 -35.05 43.40
N GLY A 233 1.11 -34.79 43.07
CA GLY A 233 0.33 -33.67 43.62
C GLY A 233 -0.95 -33.35 42.85
N GLY A 234 -2.14 -33.54 43.44
CA GLY A 234 -3.42 -33.03 42.91
C GLY A 234 -3.51 -31.49 42.96
N SER A 235 -4.62 -30.82 42.62
CA SER A 235 -6.03 -31.24 42.53
C SER A 235 -6.87 -30.13 41.88
N LEU A 236 -8.04 -30.51 41.31
CA LEU A 236 -9.29 -29.75 41.10
C LEU A 236 -9.33 -28.21 41.29
N GLY A 237 -9.95 -27.49 40.34
CA GLY A 237 -10.41 -26.11 40.58
C GLY A 237 -11.06 -25.40 39.39
N THR A 238 -12.37 -25.58 39.20
CA THR A 238 -13.18 -24.69 38.33
C THR A 238 -13.46 -23.35 39.02
N VAL A 239 -13.41 -22.23 38.29
CA VAL A 239 -14.05 -20.98 38.72
C VAL A 239 -14.83 -20.38 37.54
N GLY A 240 -16.09 -20.03 37.80
CA GLY A 240 -16.99 -19.42 36.82
C GLY A 240 -16.99 -17.89 36.84
N VAL A 241 -17.75 -17.36 35.88
CA VAL A 241 -18.00 -15.94 35.60
C VAL A 241 -18.81 -15.27 36.72
N PRO A 242 -18.64 -13.95 36.92
CA PRO A 242 -19.79 -13.03 36.91
C PRO A 242 -19.74 -12.01 35.76
#